data_AF-A0A817SQA5-F1
#
_entry.id   AF-A0A817SQA5-F1
#
_cell.length_a   1.000
_cell.length_b   1.000
_cell.length_c   1.000
_cell.angle_alpha   90.00
_cell.angle_beta   90.00
_cell.angle_gamma   90.00
#
_symmetry.space_group_name_H-M   'P 1'
#
loop_
_entity.id
_entity.type
_entity.pdbx_description
1 polymer ?
#
loop_
_entity_poly.entity_id
_entity_poly.type
_entity_poly.pdbx_seq_one_letter_code
_entity_poly.pdbx_strand_id
1 'polypeptide(L)'
;MARLYDAIEPEVISMSMLQHAVESLRADGENLVVPKDEKLNYGEVSVLRLDFRNILRMENLWLFTNLTKLQMDNNIIERIEGLDTLHKLTWLDLSFNNITRIEGLDSLTELTDLSLYNNRITAIENMDSLKKLNVFSIGNNQIDDENSVIYIRSFAADVTIRQIFRNDEDKPIEAVYCFPIEEQAAIYSFIARIDDREIVAQLKEKKEAQQEYTDALQQGHGAYLLEKDEKSQDNFIINIGALLPGKECIFQYHMFLN
;
A
#
# COMPACT_ATOMS: atom_id res chain seq x y z
N MET A 1 12.94 21.92 -33.31
CA MET A 1 11.67 21.43 -33.86
C MET A 1 10.64 21.52 -32.74
N ALA A 2 9.74 22.50 -32.80
CA ALA A 2 8.60 22.60 -31.88
C ALA A 2 7.69 21.38 -32.11
N ARG A 3 7.22 20.74 -31.05
CA ARG A 3 6.38 19.54 -31.17
C ARG A 3 4.99 20.00 -31.61
N LEU A 4 4.29 19.18 -32.40
CA LEU A 4 2.93 19.48 -32.92
C LEU A 4 1.89 19.79 -31.83
N TYR A 5 2.23 19.61 -30.54
CA TYR A 5 1.40 19.85 -29.36
C TYR A 5 1.59 21.25 -28.74
N ASP A 6 2.54 22.06 -29.20
CA ASP A 6 2.79 23.42 -28.67
C ASP A 6 1.68 24.44 -29.05
N ALA A 7 0.50 23.98 -29.49
CA ALA A 7 -0.55 24.81 -30.10
C ALA A 7 -1.95 24.68 -29.45
N ILE A 8 -2.12 23.85 -28.41
CA ILE A 8 -3.40 23.71 -27.70
C ILE A 8 -3.22 24.22 -26.28
N GLU A 9 -4.00 25.23 -25.90
CA GLU A 9 -3.95 25.80 -24.55
C GLU A 9 -4.36 24.73 -23.51
N PRO A 10 -3.63 24.61 -22.40
CA PRO A 10 -4.03 23.75 -21.28
C PRO A 10 -5.43 24.08 -20.79
N GLU A 11 -6.26 23.06 -20.56
CA GLU A 11 -7.62 23.24 -20.08
C GLU A 11 -7.77 22.95 -18.59
N VAL A 12 -8.68 23.67 -17.94
CA VAL A 12 -9.21 23.33 -16.62
C VAL A 12 -10.59 22.72 -16.83
N ILE A 13 -10.95 21.70 -16.06
CA ILE A 13 -12.29 21.09 -16.15
C ILE A 13 -13.36 22.16 -15.87
N SER A 14 -14.01 22.61 -16.93
CA SER A 14 -15.05 23.63 -16.89
C SER A 14 -16.45 23.02 -16.88
N MET A 15 -17.45 23.77 -16.43
CA MET A 15 -18.85 23.32 -16.47
C MET A 15 -19.31 22.96 -17.89
N SER A 16 -18.85 23.70 -18.91
CA SER A 16 -19.17 23.41 -20.31
C SER A 16 -18.52 22.13 -20.80
N MET A 17 -17.27 21.86 -20.40
CA MET A 17 -16.60 20.60 -20.72
C MET A 17 -17.32 19.41 -20.08
N LEU A 18 -17.72 19.54 -18.81
CA LEU A 18 -18.47 18.51 -18.09
C LEU A 18 -19.83 18.24 -18.73
N GLN A 19 -20.56 19.29 -19.09
CA GLN A 19 -21.84 19.15 -19.78
C GLN A 19 -21.66 18.39 -21.10
N HIS A 20 -20.70 18.79 -21.94
CA HIS A 20 -20.42 18.11 -23.20
C HIS A 20 -19.96 16.66 -22.99
N ALA A 21 -19.17 16.38 -21.95
CA ALA A 21 -18.75 15.03 -21.61
C ALA A 21 -19.95 14.12 -21.35
N VAL A 22 -20.89 14.59 -20.52
CA VAL A 22 -22.06 13.79 -20.15
C VAL A 22 -23.02 13.65 -21.33
N GLU A 23 -23.19 14.69 -22.15
CA GLU A 23 -24.00 14.64 -23.36
C GLU A 23 -23.45 13.65 -24.39
N SER A 24 -22.13 13.63 -24.60
CA SER A 24 -21.47 12.66 -25.49
C SER A 24 -21.72 11.22 -25.04
N LEU A 25 -21.59 10.95 -23.75
CA LEU A 25 -21.81 9.61 -23.23
C LEU A 25 -23.28 9.15 -23.36
N ARG A 26 -24.26 10.07 -23.27
CA ARG A 26 -25.68 9.74 -23.56
C ARG A 26 -25.87 9.25 -24.99
N ALA A 27 -25.08 9.76 -25.94
CA ALA A 27 -25.19 9.42 -27.36
C ALA A 27 -24.60 8.04 -27.68
N ASP A 28 -23.56 7.61 -26.94
CA ASP A 28 -22.84 6.37 -27.21
C ASP A 28 -23.61 5.09 -26.77
N GLY A 29 -24.75 5.24 -26.09
CA GLY A 29 -25.62 4.11 -25.73
C GLY A 29 -25.02 3.14 -24.70
N GLU A 30 -23.79 3.38 -24.25
CA GLU A 30 -23.19 2.70 -23.11
C GLU A 30 -23.95 3.11 -21.84
N ASN A 31 -24.80 2.20 -21.36
CA ASN A 31 -25.54 2.25 -20.08
C ASN A 31 -25.21 3.46 -19.21
N LEU A 32 -25.96 4.54 -19.44
CA LEU A 32 -25.93 5.66 -18.53
C LEU A 32 -27.28 5.79 -17.84
N VAL A 33 -27.15 5.65 -16.53
CA VAL A 33 -27.97 6.23 -15.47
C VAL A 33 -27.99 7.75 -15.66
N VAL A 34 -28.56 8.21 -16.77
CA VAL A 34 -28.71 9.62 -17.09
C VAL A 34 -30.08 9.80 -17.72
N PRO A 35 -31.04 10.44 -17.01
CA PRO A 35 -32.41 10.56 -17.47
C PRO A 35 -32.48 11.28 -18.83
N LYS A 36 -33.28 10.72 -19.75
CA LYS A 36 -33.43 11.23 -21.11
C LYS A 36 -34.13 12.60 -21.19
N ASP A 37 -34.85 13.03 -20.15
CA ASP A 37 -35.81 14.13 -20.29
C ASP A 37 -35.80 15.23 -19.20
N GLU A 38 -34.86 15.24 -18.25
CA GLU A 38 -34.79 16.33 -17.26
C GLU A 38 -33.37 16.89 -17.13
N LYS A 39 -33.32 18.18 -16.80
CA LYS A 39 -32.12 18.99 -16.54
C LYS A 39 -30.98 18.15 -15.97
N LEU A 40 -29.81 18.20 -16.60
CA LEU A 40 -28.64 17.38 -16.26
C LEU A 40 -28.36 17.41 -14.74
N ASN A 41 -28.56 16.26 -14.08
CA ASN A 41 -28.21 16.05 -12.68
C ASN A 41 -26.87 15.31 -12.60
N TYR A 42 -25.79 16.04 -12.33
CA TYR A 42 -24.45 15.48 -12.21
C TYR A 42 -24.33 14.42 -11.11
N GLY A 43 -25.18 14.50 -10.07
CA GLY A 43 -25.19 13.54 -8.98
C GLY A 43 -25.66 12.15 -9.39
N GLU A 44 -26.33 11.96 -10.53
CA GLU A 44 -26.78 10.63 -10.99
C GLU A 44 -25.77 9.94 -11.90
N VAL A 45 -24.78 10.68 -12.41
CA VAL A 45 -23.78 10.18 -13.32
C VAL A 45 -22.81 9.25 -12.58
N SER A 46 -22.74 8.00 -13.03
CA SER A 46 -21.84 6.98 -12.48
C SER A 46 -20.56 6.80 -13.28
N VAL A 47 -20.52 7.22 -14.54
CA VAL A 47 -19.36 7.09 -15.44
C VAL A 47 -19.08 8.42 -16.11
N LEU A 48 -17.82 8.85 -16.10
CA LEU A 48 -17.37 10.09 -16.74
C LEU A 48 -16.09 9.82 -17.53
N ARG A 49 -16.08 10.24 -18.80
CA ARG A 49 -14.92 10.18 -19.71
C ARG A 49 -14.46 11.59 -20.07
N LEU A 50 -13.20 11.89 -19.77
CA LEU A 50 -12.52 13.16 -20.01
C LEU A 50 -11.17 12.95 -20.70
N ASP A 51 -11.00 11.83 -21.41
CA ASP A 51 -9.79 11.49 -22.15
C ASP A 51 -9.54 12.42 -23.34
N PHE A 52 -8.25 12.64 -23.68
CA PHE A 52 -7.79 13.44 -24.82
C PHE A 52 -8.28 14.90 -24.86
N ARG A 53 -8.30 15.60 -23.72
CA ARG A 53 -8.81 16.99 -23.62
C ARG A 53 -7.79 18.04 -23.21
N ASN A 54 -6.51 17.68 -23.16
CA ASN A 54 -5.43 18.59 -22.75
C ASN A 54 -5.67 19.20 -21.35
N ILE A 55 -6.30 18.44 -20.45
CA ILE A 55 -6.63 18.89 -19.09
C ILE A 55 -5.34 18.98 -18.27
N LEU A 56 -5.13 20.13 -17.63
CA LEU A 56 -4.03 20.38 -16.70
C LEU A 56 -4.48 20.33 -15.24
N ARG A 57 -5.72 20.79 -14.94
CA ARG A 57 -6.23 20.91 -13.56
C ARG A 57 -7.60 20.25 -13.39
N MET A 58 -7.71 19.48 -12.31
CA MET A 58 -8.89 18.69 -11.96
C MET A 58 -9.82 19.52 -11.07
N GLU A 59 -10.76 20.26 -11.68
CA GLU A 59 -11.75 21.05 -10.95
C GLU A 59 -13.18 20.55 -11.19
N ASN A 60 -14.13 20.98 -10.36
CA ASN A 60 -15.57 20.74 -10.53
C ASN A 60 -16.04 19.27 -10.50
N LEU A 61 -15.16 18.31 -10.21
CA LEU A 61 -15.50 16.89 -10.06
C LEU A 61 -16.40 16.62 -8.84
N TRP A 62 -16.45 17.54 -7.87
CA TRP A 62 -17.30 17.45 -6.67
C TRP A 62 -18.82 17.37 -6.95
N LEU A 63 -19.23 17.66 -8.19
CA LEU A 63 -20.60 17.52 -8.66
C LEU A 63 -21.04 16.05 -8.84
N PHE A 64 -20.11 15.13 -9.02
CA PHE A 64 -20.35 13.73 -9.41
C PHE A 64 -20.31 12.78 -8.21
N THR A 65 -21.12 13.04 -7.17
CA THR A 65 -21.06 12.30 -5.90
C THR A 65 -21.38 10.80 -5.98
N ASN A 66 -21.95 10.32 -7.09
CA ASN A 66 -22.20 8.90 -7.35
C ASN A 66 -21.27 8.28 -8.41
N LEU A 67 -20.18 8.96 -8.78
CA LEU A 67 -19.24 8.45 -9.76
C LEU A 67 -18.57 7.15 -9.28
N THR A 68 -18.62 6.13 -10.13
CA THR A 68 -17.95 4.84 -9.91
C THR A 68 -16.79 4.62 -10.88
N LYS A 69 -16.83 5.24 -12.07
CA LYS A 69 -15.75 5.17 -13.06
C LYS A 69 -15.37 6.54 -13.59
N LEU A 70 -14.08 6.86 -13.52
CA LEU A 70 -13.52 8.10 -14.03
C LEU A 70 -12.35 7.80 -14.98
N GLN A 71 -12.52 8.15 -16.25
CA GLN A 71 -11.50 8.04 -17.27
C GLN A 71 -10.94 9.42 -17.61
N MET A 72 -9.64 9.60 -17.41
CA MET A 72 -8.93 10.87 -17.60
C MET A 72 -7.54 10.66 -18.24
N ASP A 73 -7.36 9.56 -18.96
CA ASP A 73 -6.11 9.25 -19.64
C ASP A 73 -5.84 10.21 -20.81
N ASN A 74 -4.58 10.29 -21.24
CA ASN A 74 -4.15 11.13 -22.35
C ASN A 74 -4.46 12.63 -22.16
N ASN A 75 -4.14 13.16 -20.97
CA ASN A 75 -4.20 14.57 -20.64
C ASN A 75 -2.80 15.09 -20.25
N ILE A 76 -2.72 16.29 -19.66
CA ILE A 76 -1.45 16.89 -19.21
C ILE A 76 -1.46 17.16 -17.70
N ILE A 77 -2.25 16.39 -16.94
CA ILE A 77 -2.43 16.55 -15.50
C ILE A 77 -1.10 16.32 -14.78
N GLU A 78 -0.74 17.21 -13.86
CA GLU A 78 0.52 17.12 -13.10
C GLU A 78 0.30 16.71 -11.63
N ARG A 79 -0.91 16.94 -11.11
CA ARG A 79 -1.30 16.69 -9.72
C ARG A 79 -2.66 16.03 -9.67
N ILE A 80 -2.78 15.02 -8.82
CA ILE A 80 -4.06 14.37 -8.53
C ILE A 80 -4.77 15.22 -7.47
N GLU A 81 -5.89 15.85 -7.85
CA GLU A 81 -6.64 16.75 -6.97
C GLU A 81 -8.15 16.69 -7.27
N GLY A 82 -8.98 17.21 -6.36
CA GLY A 82 -10.42 17.36 -6.58
C GLY A 82 -11.23 16.05 -6.53
N LEU A 83 -10.64 14.97 -6.00
CA LEU A 83 -11.28 13.65 -5.87
C LEU A 83 -11.89 13.41 -4.48
N ASP A 84 -11.78 14.37 -3.54
CA ASP A 84 -12.12 14.21 -2.12
C ASP A 84 -13.56 13.75 -1.86
N THR A 85 -14.49 14.05 -2.76
CA THR A 85 -15.92 13.74 -2.63
C THR A 85 -16.34 12.45 -3.33
N LEU A 86 -15.45 11.82 -4.10
CA LEU A 86 -15.76 10.69 -4.98
C LEU A 86 -15.62 9.34 -4.26
N HIS A 87 -16.24 9.22 -3.09
CA HIS A 87 -16.11 8.04 -2.19
C HIS A 87 -16.60 6.72 -2.79
N LYS A 88 -17.34 6.76 -3.92
CA LYS A 88 -17.89 5.58 -4.61
C LYS A 88 -17.05 5.15 -5.80
N LEU A 89 -15.94 5.82 -6.08
CA LEU A 89 -15.10 5.53 -7.22
C LEU A 89 -14.45 4.16 -7.06
N THR A 90 -14.71 3.25 -7.99
CA THR A 90 -14.12 1.91 -8.01
C THR A 90 -13.05 1.77 -9.10
N TRP A 91 -13.13 2.59 -10.15
CA TRP A 91 -12.19 2.56 -11.27
C TRP A 91 -11.72 3.97 -11.64
N LEU A 92 -10.41 4.18 -11.67
CA LEU A 92 -9.76 5.44 -12.02
C LEU A 92 -8.62 5.21 -13.00
N ASP A 93 -8.70 5.85 -14.16
CA ASP A 93 -7.61 5.87 -15.14
C ASP A 93 -7.08 7.29 -15.36
N LEU A 94 -5.83 7.46 -14.99
CA LEU A 94 -5.02 8.68 -15.11
C LEU A 94 -3.75 8.40 -15.94
N SER A 95 -3.76 7.35 -16.77
CA SER A 95 -2.61 6.98 -17.60
C SER A 95 -2.28 8.06 -18.64
N PHE A 96 -1.04 8.10 -19.12
CA PHE A 96 -0.60 9.08 -20.13
C PHE A 96 -0.85 10.53 -19.70
N ASN A 97 -0.44 10.87 -18.47
CA ASN A 97 -0.44 12.23 -17.93
C ASN A 97 1.00 12.64 -17.53
N ASN A 98 1.14 13.76 -16.82
CA ASN A 98 2.42 14.27 -16.32
C ASN A 98 2.52 14.21 -14.79
N ILE A 99 1.77 13.31 -14.15
CA ILE A 99 1.69 13.21 -12.68
C ILE A 99 3.05 12.83 -12.11
N THR A 100 3.48 13.54 -11.07
CA THR A 100 4.81 13.34 -10.44
C THR A 100 4.76 12.64 -9.09
N ARG A 101 3.61 12.65 -8.41
CA ARG A 101 3.42 12.06 -7.09
C ARG A 101 2.04 11.46 -6.97
N ILE A 102 1.93 10.38 -6.18
CA ILE A 102 0.66 9.81 -5.76
C ILE A 102 0.19 10.61 -4.54
N GLU A 103 -0.91 11.33 -4.70
CA GLU A 103 -1.53 12.17 -3.67
C GLU A 103 -3.03 12.29 -3.94
N GLY A 104 -3.83 12.81 -3.00
CA GLY A 104 -5.25 13.12 -3.24
C GLY A 104 -6.15 11.90 -3.49
N LEU A 105 -5.71 10.70 -3.12
CA LEU A 105 -6.48 9.44 -3.25
C LEU A 105 -7.10 8.97 -1.92
N ASP A 106 -6.86 9.68 -0.81
CA ASP A 106 -7.20 9.23 0.55
C ASP A 106 -8.69 8.94 0.78
N SER A 107 -9.56 9.64 0.06
CA SER A 107 -11.02 9.51 0.15
C SER A 107 -11.59 8.34 -0.65
N LEU A 108 -10.78 7.69 -1.51
CA LEU A 108 -11.21 6.71 -2.51
C LEU A 108 -11.16 5.28 -1.96
N THR A 109 -11.75 5.07 -0.79
CA THR A 109 -11.68 3.79 -0.06
C THR A 109 -12.35 2.62 -0.77
N GLU A 110 -13.15 2.88 -1.80
CA GLU A 110 -13.82 1.87 -2.64
C GLU A 110 -13.06 1.53 -3.93
N LEU A 111 -11.89 2.14 -4.17
CA LEU A 111 -11.14 1.98 -5.41
C LEU A 111 -10.59 0.54 -5.52
N THR A 112 -10.94 -0.14 -6.62
CA THR A 112 -10.47 -1.50 -6.94
C THR A 112 -9.46 -1.51 -8.07
N ASP A 113 -9.51 -0.51 -8.95
CA ASP A 113 -8.71 -0.43 -10.16
C ASP A 113 -8.13 0.99 -10.32
N LEU A 114 -6.81 1.10 -10.30
CA LEU A 114 -6.07 2.35 -10.47
C LEU A 114 -5.03 2.20 -11.57
N SER A 115 -5.13 3.05 -12.59
CA SER A 115 -4.13 3.14 -13.65
C SER A 115 -3.44 4.50 -13.65
N LEU A 116 -2.13 4.46 -13.42
CA LEU A 116 -1.19 5.58 -13.45
C LEU A 116 -0.05 5.32 -14.46
N TYR A 117 -0.30 4.46 -15.46
CA TYR A 117 0.69 4.08 -16.45
C TYR A 117 1.17 5.27 -17.28
N ASN A 118 2.46 5.31 -17.62
CA ASN A 118 3.05 6.38 -18.42
C ASN A 118 2.82 7.78 -17.82
N ASN A 119 3.31 7.97 -16.60
CA ASN A 119 3.37 9.24 -15.89
C ASN A 119 4.84 9.57 -15.54
N ARG A 120 5.07 10.49 -14.59
CA ARG A 120 6.40 10.90 -14.11
C ARG A 120 6.58 10.64 -12.61
N ILE A 121 5.88 9.64 -12.08
CA ILE A 121 5.87 9.33 -10.66
C ILE A 121 7.23 8.79 -10.24
N THR A 122 7.79 9.30 -9.14
CA THR A 122 9.13 8.94 -8.66
C THR A 122 9.14 7.96 -7.49
N ALA A 123 8.02 7.81 -6.78
CA ALA A 123 7.89 6.89 -5.65
C ALA A 123 6.44 6.39 -5.53
N ILE A 124 6.28 5.19 -4.98
CA ILE A 124 4.99 4.63 -4.59
C ILE A 124 4.78 4.99 -3.11
N GLU A 125 3.83 5.88 -2.86
CA GLU A 125 3.51 6.46 -1.56
C GLU A 125 2.01 6.77 -1.47
N ASN A 126 1.49 7.02 -0.27
CA ASN A 126 0.13 7.52 -0.04
C ASN A 126 -1.01 6.64 -0.61
N MET A 127 -0.92 5.32 -0.47
CA MET A 127 -1.96 4.38 -0.90
C MET A 127 -2.60 3.60 0.26
N ASP A 128 -2.30 3.95 1.52
CA ASP A 128 -2.70 3.18 2.72
C ASP A 128 -4.23 3.09 2.91
N SER A 129 -4.94 4.06 2.33
CA SER A 129 -6.40 4.15 2.31
C SER A 129 -7.05 3.23 1.27
N LEU A 130 -6.31 2.81 0.23
CA LEU A 130 -6.82 2.07 -0.93
C LEU A 130 -6.89 0.55 -0.68
N LYS A 131 -7.48 0.15 0.45
CA LYS A 131 -7.49 -1.24 0.96
C LYS A 131 -8.22 -2.25 0.07
N LYS A 132 -8.99 -1.76 -0.91
CA LYS A 132 -9.76 -2.59 -1.86
C LYS A 132 -9.10 -2.70 -3.24
N LEU A 133 -7.93 -2.07 -3.43
CA LEU A 133 -7.26 -2.03 -4.72
C LEU A 133 -6.82 -3.45 -5.12
N ASN A 134 -7.32 -3.95 -6.24
CA ASN A 134 -6.98 -5.27 -6.77
C ASN A 134 -6.09 -5.16 -8.01
N VAL A 135 -6.24 -4.06 -8.76
CA VAL A 135 -5.50 -3.81 -10.00
C VAL A 135 -4.81 -2.46 -9.87
N PHE A 136 -3.48 -2.50 -9.91
CA PHE A 136 -2.64 -1.30 -9.90
C PHE A 136 -1.67 -1.31 -11.08
N SER A 137 -1.84 -0.36 -12.00
CA SER A 137 -0.94 -0.19 -13.15
C SER A 137 -0.10 1.06 -12.99
N ILE A 138 1.21 0.88 -12.76
CA ILE A 138 2.17 1.99 -12.52
C ILE A 138 3.37 1.94 -13.48
N GLY A 139 3.31 1.10 -14.51
CA GLY A 139 4.42 0.95 -15.46
C GLY A 139 4.77 2.25 -16.20
N ASN A 140 6.01 2.33 -16.71
CA ASN A 140 6.53 3.47 -17.45
C ASN A 140 6.46 4.80 -16.66
N ASN A 141 6.92 4.76 -15.41
CA ASN A 141 7.12 5.91 -14.53
C ASN A 141 8.62 6.11 -14.25
N GLN A 142 8.98 7.04 -13.36
CA GLN A 142 10.35 7.38 -12.99
C GLN A 142 10.69 6.90 -11.57
N ILE A 143 10.17 5.71 -11.20
CA ILE A 143 10.34 5.15 -9.87
C ILE A 143 11.79 4.70 -9.70
N ASP A 144 12.52 5.40 -8.83
CA ASP A 144 13.93 5.17 -8.51
C ASP A 144 14.13 5.17 -6.98
N ASP A 145 13.11 4.70 -6.26
CA ASP A 145 13.08 4.66 -4.80
C ASP A 145 12.96 3.22 -4.29
N GLU A 146 13.89 2.82 -3.42
CA GLU A 146 13.94 1.47 -2.84
C GLU A 146 12.74 1.22 -1.89
N ASN A 147 12.20 2.26 -1.26
CA ASN A 147 11.05 2.14 -0.36
C ASN A 147 9.77 1.74 -1.11
N SER A 148 9.66 2.11 -2.38
CA SER A 148 8.56 1.71 -3.27
C SER A 148 8.46 0.18 -3.41
N VAL A 149 9.58 -0.55 -3.33
CA VAL A 149 9.60 -2.02 -3.32
C VAL A 149 9.04 -2.58 -2.02
N ILE A 150 9.37 -1.95 -0.88
CA ILE A 150 8.83 -2.32 0.43
C ILE A 150 7.32 -2.07 0.47
N TYR A 151 6.88 -0.92 -0.07
CA TYR A 151 5.49 -0.52 -0.13
C TYR A 151 4.61 -1.47 -0.97
N ILE A 152 5.11 -1.98 -2.10
CA ILE A 152 4.37 -3.03 -2.85
C ILE A 152 4.28 -4.33 -2.04
N ARG A 153 5.33 -4.67 -1.27
CA ARG A 153 5.33 -5.89 -0.44
C ARG A 153 4.33 -5.78 0.72
N SER A 154 4.08 -4.60 1.29
CA SER A 154 3.11 -4.46 2.38
C SER A 154 1.65 -4.68 1.96
N PHE A 155 1.34 -4.61 0.66
CA PHE A 155 -0.04 -4.69 0.18
C PHE A 155 -0.69 -6.10 0.27
N ALA A 156 0.09 -7.19 0.36
CA ALA A 156 -0.41 -8.56 0.56
C ALA A 156 0.71 -9.61 0.80
N ALA A 157 1.81 -9.27 1.46
CA ALA A 157 2.91 -10.24 1.59
C ALA A 157 2.81 -11.09 2.86
N ASP A 158 2.79 -12.40 2.61
CA ASP A 158 3.42 -13.36 3.50
C ASP A 158 4.95 -13.17 3.37
N VAL A 159 5.58 -12.69 4.43
CA VAL A 159 7.02 -12.43 4.46
C VAL A 159 7.70 -13.47 5.32
N THR A 160 8.54 -14.31 4.71
CA THR A 160 9.49 -15.17 5.43
C THR A 160 10.84 -14.46 5.56
N ILE A 161 11.28 -14.21 6.78
CA ILE A 161 12.61 -13.70 7.08
C ILE A 161 13.46 -14.84 7.63
N ARG A 162 14.67 -15.01 7.10
CA ARG A 162 15.66 -15.96 7.60
C ARG A 162 17.01 -15.28 7.80
N GLN A 163 17.51 -15.28 9.03
CA GLN A 163 18.78 -14.68 9.41
C GLN A 163 19.70 -15.73 10.04
N ILE A 164 21.00 -15.65 9.74
CA ILE A 164 22.02 -16.57 10.26
C ILE A 164 23.08 -15.73 10.94
N PHE A 165 23.38 -16.06 12.19
CA PHE A 165 24.44 -15.41 12.96
C PHE A 165 25.44 -16.47 13.39
N ARG A 166 26.72 -16.10 13.43
CA ARG A 166 27.81 -16.96 13.85
C ARG A 166 28.62 -16.26 14.93
N ASN A 167 29.01 -16.98 15.97
CA ASN A 167 29.98 -16.48 16.93
C ASN A 167 31.40 -16.68 16.37
N ASP A 168 32.01 -15.61 15.87
CA ASP A 168 33.40 -15.63 15.38
C ASP A 168 34.44 -15.29 16.46
N GLU A 169 34.01 -15.03 17.70
CA GLU A 169 34.89 -14.86 18.85
C GLU A 169 35.49 -16.20 19.30
N ASP A 170 36.62 -16.12 20.02
CA ASP A 170 37.31 -17.28 20.59
C ASP A 170 36.70 -17.78 21.91
N LYS A 171 35.67 -17.08 22.42
CA LYS A 171 34.97 -17.37 23.67
C LYS A 171 33.45 -17.43 23.50
N PRO A 172 32.73 -18.14 24.39
CA PRO A 172 31.27 -18.10 24.40
C PRO A 172 30.72 -16.68 24.58
N ILE A 173 29.69 -16.32 23.83
CA ILE A 173 28.98 -15.04 23.95
C ILE A 173 27.55 -15.29 24.40
N GLU A 174 27.03 -14.43 25.28
CA GLU A 174 25.58 -14.40 25.53
C GLU A 174 24.91 -13.69 24.36
N ALA A 175 24.06 -14.41 23.63
CA ALA A 175 23.43 -13.89 22.44
C ALA A 175 21.97 -13.51 22.72
N VAL A 176 21.62 -12.29 22.34
CA VAL A 176 20.27 -11.76 22.39
C VAL A 176 19.90 -11.35 20.98
N TYR A 177 18.83 -11.94 20.45
CA TYR A 177 18.31 -11.59 19.14
C TYR A 177 17.21 -10.54 19.31
N CYS A 178 17.34 -9.45 18.56
CA CYS A 178 16.39 -8.34 18.54
C CYS A 178 16.02 -8.06 17.09
N PHE A 179 14.72 -7.92 16.82
CA PHE A 179 14.25 -7.55 15.49
C PHE A 179 13.07 -6.58 15.58
N PRO A 180 13.03 -5.56 14.69
CA PRO A 180 11.91 -4.64 14.63
C PRO A 180 10.72 -5.30 13.91
N ILE A 181 9.51 -5.01 14.39
CA ILE A 181 8.24 -5.31 13.72
C ILE A 181 7.51 -3.98 13.50
N GLU A 182 7.07 -3.74 12.27
CA GLU A 182 6.20 -2.60 11.96
C GLU A 182 4.84 -2.70 12.67
N GLU A 183 4.24 -1.58 13.06
CA GLU A 183 2.98 -1.56 13.83
C GLU A 183 1.82 -2.33 13.16
N GLN A 184 1.82 -2.43 11.83
CA GLN A 184 0.77 -3.08 11.05
C GLN A 184 1.06 -4.55 10.73
N ALA A 185 2.20 -5.07 11.20
CA ALA A 185 2.62 -6.43 10.92
C ALA A 185 2.29 -7.41 12.04
N ALA A 186 1.91 -8.64 11.68
CA ALA A 186 1.60 -9.71 12.60
C ALA A 186 2.48 -10.94 12.36
N ILE A 187 3.34 -11.28 13.33
CA ILE A 187 4.08 -12.55 13.32
C ILE A 187 3.16 -13.67 13.74
N TYR A 188 3.16 -14.74 12.95
CA TYR A 188 2.37 -15.94 13.24
C TYR A 188 3.23 -17.21 13.31
N SER A 189 4.51 -17.14 12.95
CA SER A 189 5.45 -18.26 13.08
C SER A 189 6.86 -17.75 13.37
N PHE A 190 7.54 -18.39 14.33
CA PHE A 190 8.93 -18.11 14.67
C PHE A 190 9.66 -19.41 15.04
N ILE A 191 10.83 -19.62 14.47
CA ILE A 191 11.71 -20.76 14.67
C ILE A 191 13.13 -20.25 14.87
N ALA A 192 13.76 -20.64 15.97
CA ALA A 192 15.20 -20.43 16.19
C ALA A 192 15.91 -21.79 16.26
N ARG A 193 16.99 -21.96 15.50
CA ARG A 193 17.85 -23.14 15.55
C ARG A 193 19.20 -22.74 16.10
N ILE A 194 19.62 -23.39 17.18
CA ILE A 194 20.89 -23.14 17.87
C ILE A 194 21.56 -24.50 18.07
N ASP A 195 22.59 -24.79 17.30
CA ASP A 195 23.24 -26.12 17.27
C ASP A 195 22.20 -27.25 17.03
N ASP A 196 22.08 -28.22 17.93
CA ASP A 196 21.10 -29.33 17.84
C ASP A 196 19.71 -28.96 18.41
N ARG A 197 19.50 -27.72 18.86
CA ARG A 197 18.26 -27.27 19.50
C ARG A 197 17.41 -26.48 18.52
N GLU A 198 16.13 -26.84 18.42
CA GLU A 198 15.11 -26.06 17.70
C GLU A 198 14.10 -25.52 18.70
N ILE A 199 13.93 -24.19 18.71
CA ILE A 199 12.95 -23.46 19.50
C ILE A 199 11.86 -23.03 18.53
N VAL A 200 10.65 -23.57 18.70
CA VAL A 200 9.48 -23.22 17.90
C VAL A 200 8.52 -22.44 18.79
N ALA A 201 8.19 -21.21 18.39
CA ALA A 201 7.25 -20.40 19.14
C ALA A 201 5.83 -20.95 18.97
N GLN A 202 5.12 -21.08 20.09
CA GLN A 202 3.69 -21.36 20.10
C GLN A 202 2.94 -20.07 20.41
N LEU A 203 2.08 -19.65 19.48
CA LEU A 203 1.28 -18.45 19.65
C LEU A 203 0.17 -18.72 20.68
N LYS A 204 0.12 -17.92 21.76
CA LYS A 204 -0.89 -17.99 22.82
C LYS A 204 -1.33 -16.59 23.24
N GLU A 205 -2.43 -16.51 23.99
CA GLU A 205 -2.88 -15.26 24.60
C GLU A 205 -1.84 -14.78 25.63
N LYS A 206 -1.64 -13.45 25.74
CA LYS A 206 -0.54 -12.86 26.52
C LYS A 206 -0.51 -13.34 27.97
N LYS A 207 -1.67 -13.42 28.65
CA LYS A 207 -1.73 -13.84 30.06
C LYS A 207 -1.39 -15.31 30.22
N GLU A 208 -1.80 -16.14 29.27
CA GLU A 208 -1.53 -17.58 29.28
C GLU A 208 -0.03 -17.85 29.07
N ALA A 209 0.60 -17.18 28.10
CA ALA A 209 2.02 -17.32 27.81
C ALA A 209 2.93 -16.91 29.00
N GLN A 210 2.59 -15.82 29.70
CA GLN A 210 3.35 -15.34 30.86
C GLN A 210 3.24 -16.30 32.06
N GLN A 211 2.06 -16.88 32.27
CA GLN A 211 1.84 -17.85 33.35
C GLN A 211 2.66 -19.11 33.12
N GLU A 212 2.60 -19.69 31.92
CA GLU A 212 3.33 -20.92 31.56
C GLU A 212 4.85 -20.73 31.63
N TYR A 213 5.36 -19.58 31.18
CA TYR A 213 6.78 -19.24 31.31
C TYR A 213 7.23 -19.20 32.78
N THR A 214 6.45 -18.52 33.63
CA THR A 214 6.75 -18.40 35.05
C THR A 214 6.72 -19.76 35.74
N ASP A 215 5.72 -20.59 35.43
CA ASP A 215 5.56 -21.93 35.99
C ASP A 215 6.72 -22.85 35.56
N ALA A 216 7.16 -22.75 34.31
CA ALA A 216 8.30 -23.52 33.80
C ALA A 216 9.61 -23.14 34.50
N LEU A 217 9.86 -21.84 34.74
CA LEU A 217 11.02 -21.39 35.49
C LEU A 217 11.00 -21.87 36.95
N GLN A 218 9.84 -21.82 37.61
CA GLN A 218 9.68 -22.31 38.99
C GLN A 218 9.93 -23.83 39.10
N GLN A 219 9.63 -24.58 38.05
CA GLN A 219 9.87 -26.02 37.96
C GLN A 219 11.31 -26.37 37.54
N GLY A 220 12.16 -25.37 37.26
CA GLY A 220 13.55 -25.56 36.86
C GLY A 220 13.75 -25.92 35.38
N HIS A 221 12.72 -25.73 34.55
CA HIS A 221 12.82 -25.91 33.10
C HIS A 221 13.43 -24.67 32.43
N GLY A 222 14.16 -24.89 31.33
CA GLY A 222 14.55 -23.80 30.44
C GLY A 222 13.33 -23.33 29.65
N ALA A 223 12.98 -22.06 29.77
CA ALA A 223 11.86 -21.45 29.06
C ALA A 223 12.33 -20.19 28.32
N TYR A 224 11.70 -19.90 27.19
CA TYR A 224 11.99 -18.72 26.36
C TYR A 224 10.70 -17.95 26.15
N LEU A 225 10.68 -16.68 26.54
CA LEU A 225 9.54 -15.79 26.30
C LEU A 225 9.91 -14.83 25.18
N LEU A 226 9.10 -14.83 24.12
CA LEU A 226 9.17 -13.84 23.07
C LEU A 226 8.16 -12.73 23.42
N GLU A 227 8.66 -11.56 23.80
CA GLU A 227 7.82 -10.43 24.17
C GLU A 227 8.21 -9.15 23.44
N LYS A 228 7.21 -8.28 23.29
CA LYS A 228 7.37 -6.91 22.79
C LYS A 228 8.06 -6.10 23.90
N ASP A 229 9.19 -5.47 23.59
CA ASP A 229 9.95 -4.66 24.54
C ASP A 229 9.05 -3.57 25.16
N GLU A 230 9.03 -3.48 26.48
CA GLU A 230 8.24 -2.48 27.22
C GLU A 230 8.75 -1.05 26.98
N LYS A 231 9.99 -0.88 26.51
CA LYS A 231 10.64 0.42 26.29
C LYS A 231 10.61 0.90 24.83
N SER A 232 10.55 -0.01 23.88
CA SER A 232 10.43 0.31 22.46
C SER A 232 9.26 -0.47 21.88
N GLN A 233 8.20 0.23 21.48
CA GLN A 233 6.97 -0.38 20.96
C GLN A 233 7.15 -1.07 19.60
N ASP A 234 8.37 -1.24 19.13
CA ASP A 234 8.65 -1.76 17.78
C ASP A 234 9.59 -2.97 17.81
N ASN A 235 10.18 -3.33 18.95
CA ASN A 235 11.20 -4.39 18.99
C ASN A 235 10.73 -5.64 19.74
N PHE A 236 11.02 -6.80 19.15
CA PHE A 236 10.88 -8.10 19.79
C PHE A 236 12.27 -8.62 20.17
N ILE A 237 12.38 -9.14 21.39
CA ILE A 237 13.65 -9.60 21.96
C ILE A 237 13.52 -11.05 22.39
N ILE A 238 14.53 -11.87 22.07
CA ILE A 238 14.68 -13.24 22.57
C ILE A 238 16.11 -13.48 23.05
N ASN A 239 16.26 -13.90 24.30
CA ASN A 239 17.53 -14.36 24.83
C ASN A 239 17.75 -15.82 24.40
N ILE A 240 18.80 -16.10 23.64
CA ILE A 240 19.11 -17.46 23.17
C ILE A 240 20.21 -18.14 24.00
N GLY A 241 20.72 -17.47 25.02
CA GLY A 241 21.73 -17.97 25.94
C GLY A 241 23.14 -17.96 25.33
N ALA A 242 24.01 -18.83 25.84
CA ALA A 242 25.41 -18.88 25.45
C ALA A 242 25.61 -19.54 24.07
N LEU A 243 26.13 -18.78 23.10
CA LEU A 243 26.55 -19.26 21.79
C LEU A 243 28.07 -19.51 21.80
N LEU A 244 28.48 -20.75 21.55
CA LEU A 244 29.89 -21.16 21.60
C LEU A 244 30.69 -20.66 20.37
N PRO A 245 32.02 -20.53 20.48
CA PRO A 245 32.90 -20.18 19.36
C PRO A 245 32.68 -21.05 18.12
N GLY A 246 32.57 -20.41 16.96
CA GLY A 246 32.36 -21.05 15.66
C GLY A 246 30.97 -21.66 15.45
N LYS A 247 30.04 -21.50 16.40
CA LYS A 247 28.66 -22.00 16.25
C LYS A 247 27.74 -20.95 15.63
N GLU A 248 26.72 -21.44 14.95
CA GLU A 248 25.70 -20.63 14.29
C GLU A 248 24.35 -20.73 15.01
N CYS A 249 23.60 -19.64 14.95
CA CYS A 249 22.17 -19.64 15.22
C CYS A 249 21.41 -19.12 13.98
N ILE A 250 20.30 -19.77 13.67
CA ILE A 250 19.45 -19.45 12.53
C ILE A 250 18.09 -19.05 13.07
N PHE A 251 17.64 -17.86 12.72
CA PHE A 251 16.29 -17.39 13.03
C PHE A 251 15.47 -17.38 11.75
N GLN A 252 14.25 -17.89 11.84
CA GLN A 252 13.28 -17.82 10.76
C GLN A 252 11.92 -17.45 11.32
N TYR A 253 11.27 -16.45 10.75
CA TYR A 253 9.92 -16.08 11.14
C TYR A 253 9.08 -15.68 9.93
N HIS A 254 7.78 -15.85 10.08
CA HIS A 254 6.78 -15.50 9.09
C HIS A 254 5.85 -14.46 9.66
N MET A 255 5.57 -13.44 8.86
CA MET A 255 4.68 -12.35 9.20
C MET A 255 3.77 -12.00 8.06
N PHE A 256 2.57 -11.54 8.41
CA PHE A 256 1.73 -10.79 7.51
C PHE A 256 2.04 -9.31 7.68
N LEU A 257 2.24 -8.62 6.55
CA LEU A 257 2.15 -7.17 6.47
C LEU A 257 0.72 -6.85 6.01
N ASN A 258 -0.01 -6.03 6.77
CA ASN A 258 -1.35 -5.55 6.45
C ASN A 258 -1.37 -4.04 6.27
#